data_AF-A0A2E7D6N0-F1
#
_entry.id   AF-A0A2E7D6N0-F1
#
_cell.length_a   1.000
_cell.length_b   1.000
_cell.length_c   1.000
_cell.angle_alpha   90.00
_cell.angle_beta   90.00
_cell.angle_gamma   90.00
#
_symmetry.space_group_name_H-M   'P 1'
#
loop_
_entity.id
_entity.type
_entity.pdbx_description
1 polymer ?
#
loop_
_entity_poly.entity_id
_entity_poly.type
_entity_poly.pdbx_seq_one_letter_code
_entity_poly.pdbx_strand_id
1 'polypeptide(L)'
;MSRNSLVVSVLGLAALLLISRSDAVQQVERTSTDRHVGRTNVADFGAIPGDDRDDTQALSRAISACKGNDTKVLFFPGGRYDVGELNFPPSISVEMAHGAVLQTRDTATVKFDGPFLAGRYQVFLGNGNVRFGAGSVSEVLPQWWGASPQSSDSSPAINKAINSAPELPGLQVKLSGQFNCQTTIHINRRRVNLVGDGMYASRIQFNPKEPSVLFDFAHSSGSPIVQCGIRDIGMVGVGSYPGPDRVQKTGIRIEDADILEVHNVAIHNWGGNGSVGIQVQGRQLVNVDNVTILADLPILIDKNPNIEWIAIDHSTFRNTYLLPMDANGPSVKIASGVALHNVVFDGTHAWVGGKYGLRWVDTDSKGVAINLSVKNVRMENGTAHGGSMIHIEHNYGLHNLILENIYGCGGGVGGIHLRKCTNATMKNIFYTPVRGKAPADYVPTALNIDESCSNVAMINTFWNGGKVTTGKLIKTLGTHTNPSRYDNRVIEVYDRPNNGQGEGVVIYGTKTWSRSMKLADGESLPLPVGTASKTKVATVTVAASDGADVNESAQFMVGGNGKTIKVTGTKSTSEESKSGSLYLISDGQVKLTNRLGASVDVVVTVFWQ
;
A
#
# COMPACT_ATOMS: atom_id res chain seq x y z
N MET A 1 -52.43 -18.96 6.13
CA MET A 1 -51.86 -19.89 7.14
C MET A 1 -51.18 -19.04 8.19
N SER A 2 -51.98 -18.54 9.15
CA SER A 2 -52.15 -19.05 10.51
C SER A 2 -50.99 -18.66 11.46
N ARG A 3 -51.27 -17.57 12.17
CA ARG A 3 -50.85 -17.13 13.51
C ARG A 3 -50.06 -18.15 14.36
N ASN A 4 -49.11 -17.64 15.15
CA ASN A 4 -49.13 -17.86 16.60
C ASN A 4 -48.38 -16.76 17.36
N SER A 5 -49.12 -16.12 18.25
CA SER A 5 -48.67 -15.19 19.28
C SER A 5 -48.38 -15.98 20.56
N LEU A 6 -47.31 -15.65 21.29
CA LEU A 6 -47.16 -16.09 22.68
C LEU A 6 -46.97 -14.86 23.58
N VAL A 7 -48.03 -14.59 24.34
CA VAL A 7 -48.07 -13.67 25.47
C VAL A 7 -47.69 -14.49 26.70
N VAL A 8 -46.75 -14.00 27.51
CA VAL A 8 -46.55 -14.47 28.88
C VAL A 8 -46.61 -13.26 29.80
N SER A 9 -47.72 -13.16 30.51
CA SER A 9 -47.92 -12.32 31.69
C SER A 9 -47.61 -13.17 32.92
N VAL A 10 -46.80 -12.65 33.85
CA VAL A 10 -46.76 -13.13 35.24
C VAL A 10 -46.97 -11.93 36.15
N LEU A 11 -48.06 -12.01 36.91
CA LEU A 11 -48.52 -11.12 37.96
C LEU A 11 -48.31 -11.85 39.29
N GLY A 12 -47.98 -11.09 40.34
CA GLY A 12 -47.95 -11.54 41.74
C GLY A 12 -46.61 -11.26 42.42
N LEU A 13 -46.51 -10.76 43.65
CA LEU A 13 -47.50 -10.38 44.65
C LEU A 13 -46.76 -9.51 45.68
N ALA A 14 -47.44 -8.52 46.25
CA ALA A 14 -46.93 -7.64 47.28
C ALA A 14 -46.65 -8.36 48.63
N ALA A 15 -45.63 -7.91 49.35
CA ALA A 15 -45.58 -8.03 50.80
C ALA A 15 -44.95 -6.78 51.43
N LEU A 16 -45.80 -6.07 52.15
CA LEU A 16 -45.55 -4.94 53.03
C LEU A 16 -44.71 -5.40 54.24
N LEU A 17 -43.66 -4.66 54.60
CA LEU A 17 -43.11 -4.70 55.97
C LEU A 17 -42.56 -3.32 56.36
N LEU A 18 -43.42 -2.60 57.07
CA LEU A 18 -43.11 -1.44 57.89
C LEU A 18 -42.27 -1.89 59.09
N ILE A 19 -41.06 -1.38 59.22
CA ILE A 19 -40.40 -1.21 60.53
C ILE A 19 -39.83 0.21 60.56
N SER A 20 -40.49 1.06 61.33
CA SER A 20 -39.95 2.31 61.85
C SER A 20 -38.90 2.01 62.91
N ARG A 21 -37.73 2.68 62.87
CA ARG A 21 -37.00 3.07 64.08
C ARG A 21 -36.13 4.30 63.84
N SER A 22 -36.28 5.21 64.79
CA SER A 22 -35.71 6.54 65.01
C SER A 22 -34.19 6.58 65.22
N ASP A 23 -33.62 7.68 64.75
CA ASP A 23 -32.52 8.48 65.31
C ASP A 23 -31.49 7.82 66.23
N ALA A 24 -30.26 7.73 65.71
CA ALA A 24 -29.06 7.93 66.48
C ALA A 24 -28.04 8.68 65.61
N VAL A 25 -27.96 10.00 65.82
CA VAL A 25 -26.88 10.85 65.35
C VAL A 25 -25.60 10.40 66.08
N GLN A 26 -24.76 9.63 65.40
CA GLN A 26 -23.36 9.49 65.77
C GLN A 26 -22.53 10.42 64.90
N GLN A 27 -22.09 11.54 65.49
CA GLN A 27 -20.92 12.26 65.01
C GLN A 27 -19.73 11.29 65.07
N VAL A 28 -19.39 10.74 63.91
CA VAL A 28 -18.11 10.07 63.71
C VAL A 28 -17.06 11.17 63.61
N GLU A 29 -16.27 11.34 64.67
CA GLU A 29 -14.98 12.01 64.59
C GLU A 29 -14.16 11.31 63.50
N ARG A 30 -14.01 11.98 62.36
CA ARG A 30 -13.07 11.58 61.32
C ARG A 30 -11.66 11.75 61.87
N THR A 31 -11.08 10.67 62.39
CA THR A 31 -9.63 10.54 62.56
C THR A 31 -8.96 10.52 61.18
N SER A 32 -8.78 11.71 60.64
CA SER A 32 -7.82 11.99 59.58
C SER A 32 -6.43 11.67 60.12
N THR A 33 -5.83 10.56 59.66
CA THR A 33 -4.40 10.46 59.27
C THR A 33 -4.08 9.02 58.88
N ASP A 34 -4.62 8.56 57.74
CA ASP A 34 -3.81 7.70 56.88
C ASP A 34 -3.22 8.61 55.81
N ARG A 35 -2.27 9.46 56.22
CA ARG A 35 -1.47 10.26 55.29
C ARG A 35 -0.66 9.24 54.51
N HIS A 36 -1.12 8.88 53.32
CA HIS A 36 -0.30 8.17 52.35
C HIS A 36 1.01 8.94 52.18
N VAL A 37 2.06 8.45 52.84
CA VAL A 37 3.35 9.13 52.96
C VAL A 37 3.87 9.33 51.54
N GLY A 38 3.93 10.59 51.10
CA GLY A 38 4.43 10.97 49.77
C GLY A 38 3.39 11.51 48.78
N ARG A 39 2.10 11.58 49.12
CA ARG A 39 1.06 12.19 48.25
C ARG A 39 0.45 13.45 48.86
N THR A 40 0.25 14.48 48.04
CA THR A 40 -0.49 15.70 48.38
C THR A 40 -1.90 15.59 47.80
N ASN A 41 -2.93 15.53 48.64
CA ASN A 41 -4.31 15.44 48.17
C ASN A 41 -4.87 16.84 47.90
N VAL A 42 -5.47 17.06 46.72
CA VAL A 42 -6.06 18.37 46.36
C VAL A 42 -7.20 18.81 47.29
N ALA A 43 -7.92 17.85 47.89
CA ALA A 43 -8.98 18.14 48.84
C ALA A 43 -8.48 18.85 50.11
N ASP A 44 -7.22 18.60 50.51
CA ASP A 44 -6.58 19.26 51.67
C ASP A 44 -6.38 20.77 51.46
N PHE A 45 -6.54 21.24 50.22
CA PHE A 45 -6.37 22.64 49.82
C PHE A 45 -7.68 23.34 49.46
N GLY A 46 -8.81 22.69 49.74
CA GLY A 46 -10.15 23.23 49.56
C GLY A 46 -10.75 23.02 48.17
N ALA A 47 -10.24 22.05 47.39
CA ALA A 47 -10.91 21.61 46.16
C ALA A 47 -12.06 20.69 46.55
N ILE A 48 -13.29 21.02 46.14
CA ILE A 48 -14.50 20.29 46.55
C ILE A 48 -15.17 19.73 45.30
N PRO A 49 -15.07 18.41 45.05
CA PRO A 49 -15.58 17.87 43.81
C PRO A 49 -17.12 17.95 43.74
N GLY A 50 -17.63 18.38 42.57
CA GLY A 50 -19.06 18.36 42.25
C GLY A 50 -19.89 19.45 42.90
N ASP A 51 -19.27 20.52 43.41
CA ASP A 51 -19.98 21.67 43.99
C ASP A 51 -20.25 22.81 42.98
N ASP A 52 -19.88 22.60 41.70
CA ASP A 52 -19.97 23.54 40.59
C ASP A 52 -19.18 24.85 40.79
N ARG A 53 -18.23 24.89 41.73
CA ARG A 53 -17.38 26.06 42.00
C ARG A 53 -16.00 25.94 41.38
N ASP A 54 -15.36 27.08 41.20
CA ASP A 54 -13.99 27.14 40.69
C ASP A 54 -12.96 26.52 41.64
N ASP A 55 -12.40 25.37 41.27
CA ASP A 55 -11.33 24.72 42.03
C ASP A 55 -9.94 25.28 41.68
N THR A 56 -9.79 26.17 40.70
CA THR A 56 -8.49 26.64 40.19
C THR A 56 -7.58 27.20 41.29
N GLN A 57 -8.14 27.96 42.24
CA GLN A 57 -7.37 28.52 43.35
C GLN A 57 -6.94 27.45 44.35
N ALA A 58 -7.80 26.46 44.63
CA ALA A 58 -7.47 25.35 45.50
C ALA A 58 -6.33 24.50 44.91
N LEU A 59 -6.41 24.21 43.61
CA LEU A 59 -5.36 23.48 42.89
C LEU A 59 -4.05 24.27 42.85
N SER A 60 -4.10 25.59 42.65
CA SER A 60 -2.91 26.46 42.70
C SER A 60 -2.21 26.44 44.06
N ARG A 61 -2.97 26.36 45.17
CA ARG A 61 -2.42 26.17 46.51
C ARG A 61 -1.78 24.79 46.67
N ALA A 62 -2.44 23.73 46.19
CA ALA A 62 -1.92 22.37 46.26
C ALA A 62 -0.61 22.21 45.45
N ILE A 63 -0.54 22.80 44.26
CA ILE A 63 0.67 22.89 43.42
C ILE A 63 1.79 23.61 44.19
N SER A 64 1.48 24.73 44.83
CA SER A 64 2.47 25.51 45.60
C SER A 64 3.01 24.74 46.81
N ALA A 65 2.18 23.94 47.48
CA ALA A 65 2.61 23.06 48.57
C ALA A 65 3.50 21.90 48.10
N CYS A 66 3.41 21.53 46.83
CA CYS A 66 4.29 20.54 46.22
C CYS A 66 5.68 21.07 45.84
N LYS A 67 5.95 22.38 45.98
CA LYS A 67 7.28 22.95 45.67
C LYS A 67 8.37 22.34 46.57
N GLY A 68 9.51 21.97 45.98
CA GLY A 68 10.65 21.28 46.61
C GLY A 68 11.53 20.58 45.57
N ASN A 69 12.67 20.01 45.98
CA ASN A 69 13.63 19.35 45.06
C ASN A 69 13.23 17.92 44.65
N ASP A 70 12.39 17.24 45.43
CA ASP A 70 11.92 15.89 45.10
C ASP A 70 10.59 15.96 44.36
N THR A 71 10.42 15.11 43.33
CA THR A 71 9.14 14.99 42.61
C THR A 71 8.04 14.57 43.60
N LYS A 72 7.07 15.44 43.83
CA LYS A 72 5.91 15.15 44.69
C LYS A 72 4.71 14.73 43.85
N VAL A 73 3.93 13.78 44.38
CA VAL A 73 2.70 13.32 43.74
C VAL A 73 1.54 14.19 44.21
N LEU A 74 0.90 14.89 43.28
CA LEU A 74 -0.37 15.58 43.48
C LEU A 74 -1.51 14.64 43.10
N PHE A 75 -2.30 14.23 44.09
CA PHE A 75 -3.32 13.20 43.97
C PHE A 75 -4.73 13.81 43.90
N PHE A 76 -5.50 13.42 42.89
CA PHE A 76 -6.89 13.77 42.71
C PHE A 76 -7.79 12.58 43.09
N PRO A 77 -8.54 12.65 44.21
CA PRO A 77 -9.53 11.64 44.54
C PRO A 77 -10.73 11.71 43.58
N GLY A 78 -11.60 10.69 43.64
CA GLY A 78 -12.78 10.62 42.78
C GLY A 78 -13.70 11.84 42.97
N GLY A 79 -14.19 12.40 41.86
CA GLY A 79 -14.97 13.63 41.86
C GLY A 79 -14.75 14.50 40.63
N ARG A 80 -15.63 15.48 40.41
CA ARG A 80 -15.55 16.44 39.30
C ARG A 80 -15.02 17.77 39.80
N TYR A 81 -13.91 18.25 39.22
CA TYR A 81 -13.26 19.49 39.61
C TYR A 81 -13.37 20.51 38.48
N ASP A 82 -13.96 21.67 38.75
CA ASP A 82 -14.14 22.72 37.75
C ASP A 82 -12.91 23.62 37.69
N VAL A 83 -12.20 23.61 36.57
CA VAL A 83 -10.88 24.23 36.44
C VAL A 83 -10.80 25.22 35.27
N GLY A 84 -10.20 26.38 35.54
CA GLY A 84 -9.76 27.36 34.55
C GLY A 84 -8.33 27.09 34.07
N GLU A 85 -7.61 28.15 33.72
CA GLU A 85 -6.20 28.06 33.32
C GLU A 85 -5.34 27.54 34.47
N LEU A 86 -4.52 26.51 34.21
CA LEU A 86 -3.69 25.90 35.25
C LEU A 86 -2.43 25.27 34.62
N ASN A 87 -1.29 25.42 35.29
CA ASN A 87 -0.03 24.80 34.87
C ASN A 87 0.58 23.95 36.00
N PHE A 88 0.74 22.66 35.74
CA PHE A 88 1.45 21.72 36.61
C PHE A 88 2.93 21.67 36.18
N PRO A 89 3.88 22.15 37.01
CA PRO A 89 5.29 22.23 36.64
C PRO A 89 5.95 20.84 36.52
N PRO A 90 7.14 20.75 35.87
CA PRO A 90 7.88 19.49 35.70
C PRO A 90 8.20 18.71 36.99
N SER A 91 8.26 19.40 38.13
CA SER A 91 8.56 18.79 39.44
C SER A 91 7.35 18.12 40.12
N ILE A 92 6.16 18.14 39.51
CA ILE A 92 4.94 17.55 40.08
C ILE A 92 4.48 16.39 39.20
N SER A 93 4.28 15.23 39.81
CA SER A 93 3.56 14.11 39.21
C SER A 93 2.08 14.22 39.54
N VAL A 94 1.20 14.24 38.54
CA VAL A 94 -0.25 14.27 38.75
C VAL A 94 -0.81 12.85 38.64
N GLU A 95 -1.51 12.39 39.68
CA GLU A 95 -2.17 11.09 39.72
C GLU A 95 -3.69 11.27 39.83
N MET A 96 -4.43 10.78 38.83
CA MET A 96 -5.89 10.85 38.77
C MET A 96 -6.50 9.51 39.18
N ALA A 97 -7.21 9.47 40.31
CA ALA A 97 -7.94 8.28 40.73
C ALA A 97 -9.11 7.95 39.77
N HIS A 98 -9.59 6.71 39.79
CA HIS A 98 -10.81 6.36 39.06
C HIS A 98 -11.99 7.19 39.56
N GLY A 99 -12.69 7.86 38.63
CA GLY A 99 -13.78 8.79 38.92
C GLY A 99 -13.34 10.24 39.15
N ALA A 100 -12.04 10.54 39.16
CA ALA A 100 -11.53 11.91 39.19
C ALA A 100 -11.61 12.52 37.78
N VAL A 101 -12.24 13.69 37.64
CA VAL A 101 -12.43 14.38 36.35
C VAL A 101 -12.11 15.85 36.51
N LEU A 102 -11.22 16.37 35.67
CA LEU A 102 -11.03 17.81 35.49
C LEU A 102 -12.00 18.32 34.42
N GLN A 103 -12.97 19.12 34.83
CA GLN A 103 -13.89 19.82 33.94
C GLN A 103 -13.26 21.17 33.56
N THR A 104 -12.68 21.24 32.37
CA THR A 104 -12.04 22.45 31.86
C THR A 104 -13.07 23.42 31.32
N ARG A 105 -12.98 24.68 31.75
CA ARG A 105 -13.83 25.75 31.23
C ARG A 105 -13.53 26.08 29.78
N ASP A 106 -14.50 26.67 29.10
CA ASP A 106 -14.33 27.14 27.72
C ASP A 106 -13.07 28.00 27.61
N THR A 107 -12.25 27.72 26.59
CA THR A 107 -10.97 28.38 26.27
C THR A 107 -9.82 28.19 27.27
N ALA A 108 -10.07 27.68 28.49
CA ALA A 108 -9.02 27.43 29.46
C ALA A 108 -8.02 26.37 28.97
N THR A 109 -6.75 26.52 29.31
CA THR A 109 -5.72 25.51 29.08
C THR A 109 -5.22 24.95 30.41
N VAL A 110 -5.28 23.62 30.54
CA VAL A 110 -4.64 22.88 31.63
C VAL A 110 -3.39 22.21 31.10
N LYS A 111 -2.23 22.64 31.57
CA LYS A 111 -0.93 22.18 31.10
C LYS A 111 -0.24 21.29 32.14
N PHE A 112 0.28 20.14 31.68
CA PHE A 112 1.02 19.16 32.47
C PHE A 112 2.45 19.09 31.94
N ASP A 113 3.39 19.74 32.62
CA ASP A 113 4.82 19.68 32.28
C ASP A 113 5.58 18.58 33.07
N GLY A 114 4.95 18.00 34.10
CA GLY A 114 5.45 16.84 34.86
C GLY A 114 4.69 15.54 34.57
N PRO A 115 5.10 14.40 35.16
CA PRO A 115 4.47 13.10 34.89
C PRO A 115 2.96 13.10 35.15
N PHE A 116 2.19 12.49 34.26
CA PHE A 116 0.74 12.36 34.38
C PHE A 116 0.34 10.87 34.39
N LEU A 117 -0.39 10.46 35.42
CA LEU A 117 -0.77 9.09 35.67
C LEU A 117 -2.30 8.98 35.79
N ALA A 118 -2.91 8.22 34.89
CA ALA A 118 -4.32 7.88 34.91
C ALA A 118 -4.55 6.52 34.26
N GLY A 119 -5.56 5.78 34.71
CA GLY A 119 -5.98 4.54 34.05
C GLY A 119 -6.75 4.79 32.74
N ARG A 120 -7.36 3.74 32.19
CA ARG A 120 -8.18 3.78 30.96
C ARG A 120 -9.62 4.23 31.25
N TYR A 121 -9.78 5.39 31.86
CA TYR A 121 -11.08 6.00 32.19
C TYR A 121 -11.03 7.51 31.93
N GLN A 122 -12.21 8.13 31.84
CA GLN A 122 -12.31 9.57 31.59
C GLN A 122 -11.77 10.36 32.78
N VAL A 123 -10.88 11.31 32.49
CA VAL A 123 -10.28 12.24 33.47
C VAL A 123 -10.37 13.70 33.02
N PHE A 124 -10.81 13.95 31.79
CA PHE A 124 -11.03 15.28 31.23
C PHE A 124 -12.45 15.42 30.69
N LEU A 125 -13.07 16.56 30.99
CA LEU A 125 -14.39 16.98 30.52
C LEU A 125 -14.36 18.47 30.15
N GLY A 126 -15.31 18.94 29.35
CA GLY A 126 -15.41 20.35 28.97
C GLY A 126 -14.73 20.69 27.62
N ASN A 127 -14.86 21.95 27.21
CA ASN A 127 -14.35 22.43 25.91
C ASN A 127 -12.96 23.06 25.99
N GLY A 128 -12.39 23.20 27.20
CA GLY A 128 -11.03 23.68 27.35
C GLY A 128 -9.99 22.71 26.78
N ASN A 129 -8.75 23.19 26.72
CA ASN A 129 -7.61 22.48 26.18
C ASN A 129 -6.84 21.76 27.29
N VAL A 130 -6.32 20.57 26.98
CA VAL A 130 -5.35 19.87 27.82
C VAL A 130 -4.04 19.82 27.06
N ARG A 131 -2.92 20.18 27.70
CA ARG A 131 -1.59 20.19 27.09
C ARG A 131 -0.59 19.35 27.88
N PHE A 132 0.08 18.43 27.19
CA PHE A 132 1.16 17.60 27.73
C PHE A 132 2.51 18.10 27.24
N GLY A 133 3.38 18.45 28.19
CA GLY A 133 4.78 18.83 27.97
C GLY A 133 5.69 17.61 27.82
N ALA A 134 6.94 17.84 27.45
CA ALA A 134 7.91 16.76 27.22
C ALA A 134 8.13 15.93 28.50
N GLY A 135 7.99 14.61 28.39
CA GLY A 135 8.16 13.69 29.53
C GLY A 135 6.95 13.55 30.46
N SER A 136 5.85 14.28 30.21
CA SER A 136 4.64 14.16 31.01
C SER A 136 3.92 12.82 30.81
N VAL A 137 3.95 12.28 29.59
CA VAL A 137 3.31 11.01 29.22
C VAL A 137 4.18 10.25 28.23
N SER A 138 4.13 8.92 28.28
CA SER A 138 4.71 8.04 27.26
C SER A 138 3.76 7.84 26.07
N GLU A 139 2.45 7.83 26.33
CA GLU A 139 1.37 7.70 25.37
C GLU A 139 0.14 8.48 25.85
N VAL A 140 -0.70 8.92 24.91
CA VAL A 140 -1.96 9.60 25.21
C VAL A 140 -3.14 8.67 24.91
N LEU A 141 -4.10 8.62 25.84
CA LEU A 141 -5.27 7.73 25.76
C LEU A 141 -6.54 8.53 25.44
N PRO A 142 -7.23 8.30 24.31
CA PRO A 142 -8.53 8.93 24.03
C PRO A 142 -9.59 8.71 25.10
N GLN A 143 -9.48 7.62 25.86
CA GLN A 143 -10.36 7.29 26.99
C GLN A 143 -10.33 8.39 28.05
N TRP A 144 -9.22 9.13 28.19
CA TRP A 144 -9.13 10.28 29.09
C TRP A 144 -10.13 11.38 28.75
N TRP A 145 -10.61 11.45 27.51
CA TRP A 145 -11.66 12.37 27.04
C TRP A 145 -13.01 11.67 26.78
N GLY A 146 -13.20 10.44 27.25
CA GLY A 146 -14.47 9.72 27.16
C GLY A 146 -14.65 8.84 25.91
N ALA A 147 -13.61 8.63 25.11
CA ALA A 147 -13.67 7.62 24.05
C ALA A 147 -13.96 6.23 24.66
N SER A 148 -14.99 5.54 24.18
CA SER A 148 -15.41 4.24 24.70
C SER A 148 -16.34 3.51 23.73
N PRO A 149 -16.56 2.19 23.91
CA PRO A 149 -17.56 1.45 23.15
C PRO A 149 -19.00 1.94 23.37
N GLN A 150 -19.25 2.65 24.48
CA GLN A 150 -20.56 3.23 24.82
C GLN A 150 -20.76 4.63 24.24
N SER A 151 -19.68 5.29 23.81
CA SER A 151 -19.79 6.59 23.13
C SER A 151 -20.48 6.42 21.78
N SER A 152 -21.40 7.32 21.46
CA SER A 152 -22.02 7.38 20.13
C SER A 152 -21.05 7.86 19.05
N ASP A 153 -20.07 8.69 19.42
CA ASP A 153 -18.97 9.14 18.56
C ASP A 153 -17.71 9.42 19.40
N SER A 154 -16.69 8.59 19.21
CA SER A 154 -15.39 8.68 19.86
C SER A 154 -14.42 9.57 19.09
N SER A 155 -14.73 9.96 17.85
CA SER A 155 -13.86 10.80 17.03
C SER A 155 -13.48 12.13 17.71
N PRO A 156 -14.38 12.87 18.40
CA PRO A 156 -14.00 14.08 19.12
C PRO A 156 -12.98 13.84 20.25
N ALA A 157 -13.13 12.75 21.01
CA ALA A 157 -12.20 12.41 22.08
C ALA A 157 -10.83 11.98 21.55
N ILE A 158 -10.79 11.24 20.43
CA ILE A 158 -9.54 10.89 19.73
C ILE A 158 -8.85 12.15 19.18
N ASN A 159 -9.61 13.08 18.60
CA ASN A 159 -9.07 14.37 18.14
C ASN A 159 -8.50 15.20 19.31
N LYS A 160 -9.14 15.20 20.48
CA LYS A 160 -8.59 15.86 21.68
C LYS A 160 -7.27 15.22 22.12
N ALA A 161 -7.16 13.90 22.09
CA ALA A 161 -5.92 13.18 22.38
C ALA A 161 -4.78 13.51 21.40
N ILE A 162 -5.07 13.62 20.10
CA ILE A 162 -4.06 13.99 19.08
C ILE A 162 -3.58 15.44 19.30
N ASN A 163 -4.50 16.33 19.64
CA ASN A 163 -4.24 17.75 19.80
C ASN A 163 -3.68 18.12 21.19
N SER A 164 -3.59 17.18 22.13
CA SER A 164 -3.22 17.50 23.51
C SER A 164 -1.72 17.73 23.72
N ALA A 165 -0.90 17.70 22.69
CA ALA A 165 0.56 17.81 22.87
C ALA A 165 1.28 18.58 21.74
N PRO A 166 0.76 19.75 21.31
CA PRO A 166 1.18 20.43 20.07
C PRO A 166 2.68 20.79 20.02
N GLU A 167 3.32 20.89 21.18
CA GLU A 167 4.72 21.28 21.36
C GLU A 167 5.68 20.07 21.37
N LEU A 168 5.17 18.83 21.47
CA LEU A 168 6.03 17.65 21.49
C LEU A 168 6.66 17.37 20.13
N PRO A 169 7.92 16.90 20.09
CA PRO A 169 8.58 16.51 18.85
C PRO A 169 7.96 15.26 18.21
N GLY A 170 7.12 14.51 18.92
CA GLY A 170 6.35 13.37 18.43
C GLY A 170 5.30 12.95 19.45
N LEU A 171 4.27 12.24 19.01
CA LEU A 171 3.14 11.83 19.85
C LEU A 171 2.73 10.40 19.52
N GLN A 172 2.60 9.56 20.54
CA GLN A 172 1.94 8.26 20.43
C GLN A 172 0.54 8.35 21.04
N VAL A 173 -0.47 8.02 20.24
CA VAL A 173 -1.86 7.91 20.70
C VAL A 173 -2.24 6.43 20.69
N LYS A 174 -2.58 5.91 21.86
CA LYS A 174 -2.88 4.49 22.04
C LYS A 174 -4.39 4.25 21.93
N LEU A 175 -4.79 3.52 20.89
CA LEU A 175 -6.18 3.18 20.59
C LEU A 175 -6.53 1.78 21.11
N SER A 176 -6.51 1.58 22.43
CA SER A 176 -6.85 0.29 23.05
C SER A 176 -8.35 0.06 23.22
N GLY A 177 -8.88 -1.01 22.63
CA GLY A 177 -10.29 -1.40 22.79
C GLY A 177 -11.17 -1.09 21.58
N GLN A 178 -12.46 -0.86 21.82
CA GLN A 178 -13.44 -0.60 20.76
C GLN A 178 -13.92 0.85 20.79
N PHE A 179 -14.11 1.43 19.60
CA PHE A 179 -14.54 2.82 19.43
C PHE A 179 -15.60 2.91 18.33
N ASN A 180 -16.66 3.66 18.58
CA ASN A 180 -17.64 4.03 17.54
C ASN A 180 -17.29 5.43 17.05
N CYS A 181 -17.17 5.62 15.74
CA CYS A 181 -16.78 6.88 15.11
C CYS A 181 -17.82 7.27 14.07
N GLN A 182 -18.19 8.55 14.03
CA GLN A 182 -19.10 9.11 13.02
C GLN A 182 -18.44 10.24 12.21
N THR A 183 -17.37 10.82 12.72
CA THR A 183 -16.67 11.96 12.10
C THR A 183 -15.18 11.65 11.89
N THR A 184 -14.49 12.51 11.14
CA THR A 184 -13.08 12.37 10.81
C THR A 184 -12.17 12.50 12.04
N ILE A 185 -11.18 11.63 12.11
CA ILE A 185 -10.03 11.73 13.00
C ILE A 185 -8.91 12.40 12.21
N HIS A 186 -8.54 13.61 12.62
CA HIS A 186 -7.56 14.43 11.93
C HIS A 186 -6.17 14.21 12.52
N ILE A 187 -5.25 13.74 11.68
CA ILE A 187 -3.83 13.73 11.98
C ILE A 187 -3.22 14.89 11.19
N ASN A 188 -3.28 16.09 11.79
CA ASN A 188 -2.99 17.34 11.10
C ASN A 188 -1.62 17.95 11.42
N ARG A 189 -0.74 17.15 12.02
CA ARG A 189 0.61 17.53 12.42
C ARG A 189 1.57 16.36 12.29
N ARG A 190 2.86 16.69 12.23
CA ARG A 190 3.95 15.74 12.04
C ARG A 190 4.14 14.83 13.26
N ARG A 191 4.72 13.66 13.01
CA ARG A 191 5.20 12.70 14.02
C ARG A 191 4.13 12.21 15.00
N VAL A 192 2.89 12.08 14.52
CA VAL A 192 1.80 11.43 15.26
C VAL A 192 1.72 9.97 14.82
N ASN A 193 1.74 9.07 15.81
CA ASN A 193 1.66 7.64 15.60
C ASN A 193 0.45 7.09 16.35
N LEU A 194 -0.47 6.48 15.61
CA LEU A 194 -1.65 5.80 16.15
C LEU A 194 -1.32 4.32 16.33
N VAL A 195 -1.47 3.80 17.54
CA VAL A 195 -1.07 2.44 17.88
C VAL A 195 -2.22 1.72 18.56
N GLY A 196 -2.67 0.60 17.99
CA GLY A 196 -3.63 -0.29 18.64
C GLY A 196 -2.96 -1.45 19.39
N ASP A 197 -3.75 -2.46 19.74
CA ASP A 197 -3.33 -3.70 20.40
C ASP A 197 -3.30 -4.90 19.42
N GLY A 198 -3.62 -4.67 18.14
CA GLY A 198 -3.65 -5.65 17.06
C GLY A 198 -4.86 -5.45 16.15
N MET A 199 -4.75 -5.85 14.87
CA MET A 199 -5.79 -5.62 13.85
C MET A 199 -7.19 -6.19 14.19
N TYR A 200 -7.28 -7.11 15.16
CA TYR A 200 -8.54 -7.68 15.66
C TYR A 200 -8.83 -7.36 17.14
N ALA A 201 -7.89 -6.72 17.84
CA ALA A 201 -8.02 -6.34 19.25
C ALA A 201 -8.51 -4.90 19.40
N SER A 202 -7.86 -3.96 18.70
CA SER A 202 -8.31 -2.57 18.60
C SER A 202 -9.26 -2.43 17.43
N ARG A 203 -10.53 -2.07 17.68
CA ARG A 203 -11.57 -2.03 16.64
C ARG A 203 -12.27 -0.68 16.59
N ILE A 204 -12.35 -0.12 15.39
CA ILE A 204 -13.05 1.14 15.14
C ILE A 204 -14.23 0.85 14.22
N GLN A 205 -15.43 1.14 14.69
CA GLN A 205 -16.65 1.10 13.89
C GLN A 205 -16.88 2.49 13.28
N PHE A 206 -17.01 2.58 11.97
CA PHE A 206 -17.24 3.85 11.30
C PHE A 206 -18.62 3.89 10.65
N ASN A 207 -19.44 4.87 11.08
CA ASN A 207 -20.80 5.07 10.61
C ASN A 207 -21.09 6.57 10.34
N PRO A 208 -20.42 7.19 9.37
CA PRO A 208 -20.70 8.57 9.02
C PRO A 208 -22.08 8.69 8.35
N LYS A 209 -22.74 9.84 8.55
CA LYS A 209 -24.04 10.14 7.94
C LYS A 209 -23.94 10.64 6.50
N GLU A 210 -22.77 11.15 6.14
CA GLU A 210 -22.44 11.73 4.83
C GLU A 210 -21.10 11.18 4.36
N PRO A 211 -20.73 11.30 3.06
CA PRO A 211 -19.42 10.92 2.57
C PRO A 211 -18.28 11.47 3.44
N SER A 212 -17.40 10.60 3.94
CA SER A 212 -16.39 11.01 4.92
C SER A 212 -15.15 10.11 4.95
N VAL A 213 -14.09 10.63 5.56
CA VAL A 213 -12.82 9.94 5.83
C VAL A 213 -12.75 9.62 7.31
N LEU A 214 -12.38 8.38 7.67
CA LEU A 214 -12.15 8.02 9.07
C LEU A 214 -10.81 8.61 9.57
N PHE A 215 -9.68 8.21 8.98
CA PHE A 215 -8.36 8.74 9.33
C PHE A 215 -7.81 9.62 8.23
N ASP A 216 -7.57 10.88 8.54
CA ASP A 216 -7.08 11.88 7.59
C ASP A 216 -5.71 12.38 7.99
N PHE A 217 -4.68 11.88 7.31
CA PHE A 217 -3.29 12.33 7.45
C PHE A 217 -3.04 13.46 6.46
N ALA A 218 -3.29 14.70 6.90
CA ALA A 218 -3.17 15.90 6.08
C ALA A 218 -2.77 17.08 6.97
N HIS A 219 -1.64 17.74 6.69
CA HIS A 219 -1.23 18.90 7.49
C HIS A 219 -2.18 20.08 7.27
N SER A 220 -2.55 20.79 8.34
CA SER A 220 -3.50 21.90 8.27
C SER A 220 -3.07 23.08 7.38
N SER A 221 -1.77 23.20 7.08
CA SER A 221 -1.20 24.25 6.22
C SER A 221 -1.01 23.85 4.76
N GLY A 222 -1.42 22.64 4.35
CA GLY A 222 -1.10 22.07 3.02
C GLY A 222 0.38 21.74 2.82
N SER A 223 1.18 21.80 3.89
CA SER A 223 2.56 21.31 3.88
C SER A 223 2.60 19.79 4.07
N PRO A 224 3.74 19.13 3.80
CA PRO A 224 3.79 17.69 3.98
C PRO A 224 3.58 17.27 5.43
N ILE A 225 2.81 16.19 5.62
CA ILE A 225 2.80 15.45 6.87
C ILE A 225 4.01 14.52 6.92
N VAL A 226 4.72 14.48 8.04
CA VAL A 226 6.04 13.85 8.11
C VAL A 226 6.12 12.86 9.26
N GLN A 227 6.70 11.68 9.02
CA GLN A 227 7.03 10.65 10.04
C GLN A 227 5.82 10.21 10.88
N CYS A 228 4.65 10.07 10.25
CA CYS A 228 3.43 9.62 10.92
C CYS A 228 3.19 8.13 10.68
N GLY A 229 2.31 7.54 11.47
CA GLY A 229 1.99 6.13 11.31
C GLY A 229 0.67 5.72 11.92
N ILE A 230 0.12 4.61 11.41
CA ILE A 230 -1.01 3.90 11.98
C ILE A 230 -0.73 2.41 11.96
N ARG A 231 -0.86 1.76 13.12
CA ARG A 231 -0.60 0.33 13.23
C ARG A 231 -1.48 -0.39 14.23
N ASP A 232 -1.61 -1.70 14.02
CA ASP A 232 -2.22 -2.64 14.94
C ASP A 232 -3.72 -2.35 15.21
N ILE A 233 -4.47 -1.95 14.16
CA ILE A 233 -5.86 -1.48 14.26
C ILE A 233 -6.77 -2.15 13.21
N GLY A 234 -7.96 -2.55 13.65
CA GLY A 234 -9.07 -2.99 12.81
C GLY A 234 -10.12 -1.90 12.61
N MET A 235 -10.63 -1.77 11.39
CA MET A 235 -11.69 -0.84 11.01
C MET A 235 -12.85 -1.63 10.40
N VAL A 236 -14.07 -1.31 10.81
CA VAL A 236 -15.28 -1.96 10.30
C VAL A 236 -16.33 -0.93 9.90
N GLY A 237 -16.81 -1.00 8.66
CA GLY A 237 -17.94 -0.20 8.22
C GLY A 237 -19.24 -0.72 8.85
N VAL A 238 -20.06 0.16 9.40
CA VAL A 238 -21.34 -0.21 10.02
C VAL A 238 -22.42 -0.51 8.95
N GLY A 239 -23.38 -1.36 9.29
CA GLY A 239 -24.48 -1.79 8.41
C GLY A 239 -24.16 -3.03 7.56
N SER A 240 -25.19 -3.61 6.94
CA SER A 240 -25.05 -4.77 6.06
C SER A 240 -24.60 -4.35 4.66
N TYR A 241 -23.77 -5.18 4.01
CA TYR A 241 -23.41 -5.03 2.61
C TYR A 241 -24.09 -6.13 1.75
N PRO A 242 -24.60 -5.81 0.55
CA PRO A 242 -24.83 -4.46 0.04
C PRO A 242 -26.07 -3.83 0.71
N GLY A 243 -26.01 -2.54 1.06
CA GLY A 243 -27.12 -1.80 1.68
C GLY A 243 -27.31 -0.44 1.01
N PRO A 244 -28.55 -0.01 0.70
CA PRO A 244 -28.81 1.20 -0.10
C PRO A 244 -28.40 2.50 0.61
N ASP A 245 -28.42 2.52 1.94
CA ASP A 245 -28.17 3.73 2.73
C ASP A 245 -26.68 3.94 3.08
N ARG A 246 -25.77 3.14 2.50
CA ARG A 246 -24.35 3.23 2.81
C ARG A 246 -23.70 4.39 2.07
N VAL A 247 -23.33 5.44 2.78
CA VAL A 247 -22.52 6.54 2.21
C VAL A 247 -21.11 6.09 1.85
N GLN A 248 -20.48 6.82 0.93
CA GLN A 248 -19.07 6.63 0.59
C GLN A 248 -18.19 6.89 1.83
N LYS A 249 -17.20 6.02 2.03
CA LYS A 249 -16.25 6.11 3.15
C LYS A 249 -14.84 5.90 2.64
N THR A 250 -13.89 6.69 3.12
CA THR A 250 -12.46 6.39 3.02
C THR A 250 -11.94 5.96 4.39
N GLY A 251 -11.29 4.79 4.47
CA GLY A 251 -10.71 4.30 5.72
C GLY A 251 -9.53 5.14 6.18
N ILE A 252 -8.47 5.16 5.36
CA ILE A 252 -7.28 5.96 5.60
C ILE A 252 -7.03 6.82 4.36
N ARG A 253 -6.96 8.14 4.53
CA ARG A 253 -6.46 9.07 3.51
C ARG A 253 -5.09 9.59 3.93
N ILE A 254 -4.13 9.52 3.02
CA ILE A 254 -2.77 10.01 3.18
C ILE A 254 -2.56 11.11 2.15
N GLU A 255 -2.57 12.37 2.59
CA GLU A 255 -2.39 13.54 1.74
C GLU A 255 -1.02 14.17 1.97
N ASP A 256 -0.26 14.34 0.88
CA ASP A 256 1.06 14.96 0.86
C ASP A 256 1.99 14.48 1.99
N ALA A 257 2.15 13.16 2.13
CA ALA A 257 2.99 12.58 3.17
C ALA A 257 4.44 12.34 2.72
N ASP A 258 5.37 12.59 3.64
CA ASP A 258 6.78 12.22 3.57
C ASP A 258 7.11 11.30 4.75
N ILE A 259 7.45 10.04 4.47
CA ILE A 259 7.68 9.01 5.49
C ILE A 259 6.40 8.75 6.30
N LEU A 260 5.58 7.81 5.82
CA LEU A 260 4.38 7.38 6.54
C LEU A 260 4.24 5.87 6.52
N GLU A 261 3.85 5.28 7.65
CA GLU A 261 3.65 3.84 7.79
C GLU A 261 2.18 3.49 8.05
N VAL A 262 1.67 2.50 7.30
CA VAL A 262 0.44 1.77 7.61
C VAL A 262 0.82 0.31 7.80
N HIS A 263 0.74 -0.20 9.04
CA HIS A 263 1.24 -1.54 9.36
C HIS A 263 0.25 -2.39 10.17
N ASN A 264 0.04 -3.65 9.80
CA ASN A 264 -0.82 -4.57 10.56
C ASN A 264 -2.24 -4.01 10.77
N VAL A 265 -2.87 -3.59 9.66
CA VAL A 265 -4.21 -2.97 9.63
C VAL A 265 -5.22 -3.84 8.90
N ALA A 266 -6.41 -3.98 9.48
CA ALA A 266 -7.54 -4.65 8.83
C ALA A 266 -8.68 -3.66 8.57
N ILE A 267 -9.25 -3.68 7.37
CA ILE A 267 -10.42 -2.89 6.98
C ILE A 267 -11.47 -3.86 6.44
N HIS A 268 -12.61 -3.96 7.12
CA HIS A 268 -13.67 -4.92 6.77
C HIS A 268 -15.02 -4.24 6.53
N ASN A 269 -15.84 -4.91 5.71
CA ASN A 269 -17.21 -4.50 5.43
C ASN A 269 -17.29 -3.05 4.92
N TRP A 270 -16.30 -2.64 4.13
CA TRP A 270 -16.07 -1.25 3.73
C TRP A 270 -16.59 -0.97 2.31
N GLY A 271 -17.68 -1.63 1.92
CA GLY A 271 -18.33 -1.43 0.62
C GLY A 271 -19.52 -0.49 0.67
N GLY A 272 -19.96 -0.02 -0.49
CA GLY A 272 -21.05 0.93 -0.71
C GLY A 272 -20.58 2.28 -1.27
N ASN A 273 -21.20 2.72 -2.37
CA ASN A 273 -21.00 4.03 -2.99
C ASN A 273 -19.53 4.38 -3.32
N GLY A 274 -18.72 3.40 -3.74
CA GLY A 274 -17.33 3.66 -4.15
C GLY A 274 -16.42 3.91 -2.96
N SER A 275 -16.69 3.26 -1.82
CA SER A 275 -15.87 3.34 -0.62
C SER A 275 -14.43 2.87 -0.86
N VAL A 276 -13.48 3.59 -0.27
CA VAL A 276 -12.05 3.36 -0.41
C VAL A 276 -11.47 2.83 0.90
N GLY A 277 -10.65 1.79 0.83
CA GLY A 277 -9.88 1.31 1.99
C GLY A 277 -8.77 2.29 2.36
N ILE A 278 -7.74 2.35 1.53
CA ILE A 278 -6.61 3.28 1.65
C ILE A 278 -6.53 4.15 0.40
N GLN A 279 -6.53 5.47 0.59
CA GLN A 279 -6.26 6.47 -0.44
C GLN A 279 -4.90 7.12 -0.19
N VAL A 280 -3.99 7.01 -1.16
CA VAL A 280 -2.66 7.63 -1.12
C VAL A 280 -2.62 8.76 -2.14
N GLN A 281 -2.54 9.98 -1.64
CA GLN A 281 -2.27 11.24 -2.34
C GLN A 281 -0.94 11.83 -1.82
N GLY A 282 0.03 10.96 -1.53
CA GLY A 282 1.25 11.25 -0.79
C GLY A 282 2.38 11.82 -1.64
N ARG A 283 3.57 12.04 -1.06
CA ARG A 283 4.74 12.53 -1.80
C ARG A 283 5.78 11.43 -1.94
N GLN A 284 6.36 10.99 -0.84
CA GLN A 284 7.43 10.00 -0.88
C GLN A 284 7.49 9.12 0.37
N LEU A 285 8.07 7.92 0.23
CA LEU A 285 8.35 7.01 1.35
C LEU A 285 7.08 6.60 2.13
N VAL A 286 5.97 6.36 1.42
CA VAL A 286 4.76 5.76 1.99
C VAL A 286 4.93 4.24 2.00
N ASN A 287 4.84 3.63 3.18
CA ASN A 287 4.97 2.19 3.38
C ASN A 287 3.65 1.62 3.89
N VAL A 288 3.06 0.71 3.13
CA VAL A 288 1.86 -0.03 3.52
C VAL A 288 2.25 -1.50 3.63
N ASP A 289 2.15 -2.10 4.81
CA ASP A 289 2.59 -3.47 5.05
C ASP A 289 1.60 -4.25 5.93
N ASN A 290 1.45 -5.54 5.61
CA ASN A 290 0.64 -6.50 6.37
C ASN A 290 -0.81 -6.00 6.58
N VAL A 291 -1.52 -5.79 5.47
CA VAL A 291 -2.89 -5.25 5.48
C VAL A 291 -3.92 -6.22 4.90
N THR A 292 -5.11 -6.24 5.49
CA THR A 292 -6.29 -6.94 4.95
C THR A 292 -7.39 -5.92 4.67
N ILE A 293 -7.84 -5.80 3.42
CA ILE A 293 -8.78 -4.73 3.02
C ILE A 293 -9.92 -5.30 2.17
N LEU A 294 -11.14 -5.18 2.70
CA LEU A 294 -12.40 -5.48 2.02
C LEU A 294 -13.18 -4.16 1.87
N ALA A 295 -13.06 -3.53 0.70
CA ALA A 295 -13.70 -2.25 0.35
C ALA A 295 -14.14 -2.26 -1.12
N ASP A 296 -15.01 -1.36 -1.57
CA ASP A 296 -15.33 -1.27 -3.02
C ASP A 296 -14.05 -1.07 -3.83
N LEU A 297 -13.17 -0.21 -3.32
CA LEU A 297 -11.83 0.02 -3.84
C LEU A 297 -10.78 -0.12 -2.70
N PRO A 298 -10.09 -1.26 -2.58
CA PRO A 298 -9.17 -1.51 -1.47
C PRO A 298 -8.03 -0.50 -1.38
N ILE A 299 -7.31 -0.27 -2.49
CA ILE A 299 -6.22 0.72 -2.57
C ILE A 299 -6.47 1.65 -3.75
N LEU A 300 -6.43 2.95 -3.47
CA LEU A 300 -6.43 4.02 -4.45
C LEU A 300 -5.13 4.82 -4.32
N ILE A 301 -4.31 4.83 -5.36
CA ILE A 301 -3.22 5.81 -5.54
C ILE A 301 -3.78 6.93 -6.40
N ASP A 302 -3.78 8.15 -5.87
CA ASP A 302 -4.47 9.30 -6.43
C ASP A 302 -3.51 10.50 -6.53
N LYS A 303 -3.93 11.53 -7.25
CA LYS A 303 -3.10 12.71 -7.47
C LYS A 303 -2.85 13.43 -6.14
N ASN A 304 -1.60 13.77 -5.85
CA ASN A 304 -1.26 14.66 -4.74
C ASN A 304 -1.85 16.05 -5.02
N PRO A 305 -2.73 16.60 -4.16
CA PRO A 305 -3.36 17.89 -4.39
C PRO A 305 -2.39 19.07 -4.29
N ASN A 306 -1.23 18.88 -3.64
CA ASN A 306 -0.26 19.93 -3.34
C ASN A 306 0.97 19.89 -4.28
N ILE A 307 1.03 18.94 -5.22
CA ILE A 307 2.13 18.80 -6.19
C ILE A 307 1.60 18.43 -7.57
N GLU A 308 2.04 19.15 -8.60
CA GLU A 308 1.57 18.91 -9.96
C GLU A 308 2.33 17.79 -10.72
N TRP A 309 3.57 17.49 -10.34
CA TRP A 309 4.51 16.71 -11.16
C TRP A 309 4.89 15.33 -10.60
N ILE A 310 4.81 15.10 -9.29
CA ILE A 310 4.94 13.78 -8.66
C ILE A 310 3.77 13.60 -7.69
N ALA A 311 3.04 12.51 -7.88
CA ALA A 311 1.93 12.13 -7.02
C ALA A 311 2.29 11.00 -6.03
N ILE A 312 3.39 10.28 -6.26
CA ILE A 312 3.95 9.29 -5.34
C ILE A 312 5.37 8.92 -5.77
N ASP A 313 6.29 8.84 -4.81
CA ASP A 313 7.68 8.46 -5.02
C ASP A 313 8.20 7.50 -3.94
N HIS A 314 9.17 6.64 -4.27
CA HIS A 314 9.87 5.74 -3.34
C HIS A 314 8.94 5.01 -2.34
N SER A 315 7.76 4.58 -2.78
CA SER A 315 6.71 4.05 -1.90
C SER A 315 6.52 2.56 -2.11
N THR A 316 6.22 1.85 -1.03
CA THR A 316 6.24 0.39 -1.00
C THR A 316 4.96 -0.17 -0.39
N PHE A 317 4.35 -1.14 -1.07
CA PHE A 317 3.17 -1.87 -0.63
C PHE A 317 3.55 -3.34 -0.48
N ARG A 318 3.35 -3.92 0.70
CA ARG A 318 3.76 -5.29 1.01
C ARG A 318 2.72 -6.07 1.76
N ASN A 319 2.74 -7.39 1.55
CA ASN A 319 1.95 -8.36 2.33
C ASN A 319 0.47 -7.97 2.42
N THR A 320 -0.22 -7.92 1.28
CA THR A 320 -1.61 -7.43 1.19
C THR A 320 -2.59 -8.55 0.90
N TYR A 321 -3.72 -8.58 1.61
CA TYR A 321 -4.92 -9.31 1.22
C TYR A 321 -6.01 -8.32 0.81
N LEU A 322 -6.31 -8.22 -0.48
CA LEU A 322 -7.22 -7.23 -1.04
C LEU A 322 -8.43 -7.93 -1.66
N LEU A 323 -9.63 -7.47 -1.30
CA LEU A 323 -10.89 -7.96 -1.83
C LEU A 323 -11.77 -6.77 -2.23
N PRO A 324 -11.81 -6.40 -3.52
CA PRO A 324 -12.76 -5.40 -4.02
C PRO A 324 -14.19 -5.92 -3.86
N MET A 325 -15.00 -5.16 -3.12
CA MET A 325 -16.42 -5.46 -2.90
C MET A 325 -17.27 -5.06 -4.11
N ASP A 326 -16.85 -4.04 -4.87
CA ASP A 326 -17.40 -3.82 -6.21
C ASP A 326 -16.94 -4.94 -7.14
N ALA A 327 -17.90 -5.71 -7.68
CA ALA A 327 -17.60 -6.79 -8.60
C ALA A 327 -16.87 -6.32 -9.88
N ASN A 328 -17.06 -5.05 -10.27
CA ASN A 328 -16.37 -4.43 -11.40
C ASN A 328 -15.12 -3.66 -11.00
N GLY A 329 -14.83 -3.59 -9.70
CA GLY A 329 -13.73 -2.81 -9.14
C GLY A 329 -12.36 -3.49 -9.30
N PRO A 330 -11.27 -2.70 -9.19
CA PRO A 330 -9.92 -3.21 -9.04
C PRO A 330 -9.53 -3.43 -7.58
N SER A 331 -8.58 -4.34 -7.31
CA SER A 331 -7.91 -4.41 -6.00
C SER A 331 -7.04 -3.17 -5.74
N VAL A 332 -6.34 -2.70 -6.77
CA VAL A 332 -5.51 -1.48 -6.76
C VAL A 332 -5.89 -0.60 -7.93
N LYS A 333 -6.30 0.64 -7.67
CA LYS A 333 -6.50 1.66 -8.70
C LYS A 333 -5.40 2.70 -8.62
N ILE A 334 -4.82 3.04 -9.76
CA ILE A 334 -4.04 4.27 -9.93
C ILE A 334 -4.93 5.23 -10.74
N ALA A 335 -5.21 6.40 -10.17
CA ALA A 335 -6.05 7.41 -10.80
C ALA A 335 -5.39 8.03 -12.04
N SER A 336 -6.20 8.65 -12.89
CA SER A 336 -5.71 9.48 -13.98
C SER A 336 -4.96 10.70 -13.43
N GLY A 337 -3.93 11.16 -14.13
CA GLY A 337 -3.14 12.31 -13.70
C GLY A 337 -2.06 12.01 -12.66
N VAL A 338 -1.93 10.75 -12.21
CA VAL A 338 -0.88 10.32 -11.29
C VAL A 338 0.45 10.19 -12.03
N ALA A 339 1.44 10.97 -11.62
CA ALA A 339 2.84 10.75 -11.99
C ALA A 339 3.53 9.98 -10.86
N LEU A 340 3.88 8.72 -11.13
CA LEU A 340 4.44 7.78 -10.16
C LEU A 340 5.91 7.54 -10.45
N HIS A 341 6.75 7.58 -9.41
CA HIS A 341 8.18 7.23 -9.47
C HIS A 341 8.54 6.20 -8.40
N ASN A 342 9.37 5.21 -8.74
CA ASN A 342 9.97 4.26 -7.78
C ASN A 342 8.96 3.60 -6.81
N VAL A 343 7.86 3.04 -7.34
CA VAL A 343 6.85 2.36 -6.52
C VAL A 343 6.94 0.85 -6.66
N VAL A 344 6.86 0.16 -5.53
CA VAL A 344 7.04 -1.29 -5.44
C VAL A 344 5.86 -1.94 -4.74
N PHE A 345 5.30 -2.97 -5.35
CA PHE A 345 4.47 -3.99 -4.70
C PHE A 345 5.30 -5.27 -4.58
N ASP A 346 5.57 -5.72 -3.35
CA ASP A 346 6.39 -6.91 -3.07
C ASP A 346 5.97 -7.66 -1.79
N GLY A 347 6.51 -8.85 -1.53
CA GLY A 347 6.04 -9.73 -0.45
C GLY A 347 4.88 -10.60 -0.93
N THR A 348 3.88 -10.89 -0.08
CA THR A 348 2.75 -11.74 -0.48
C THR A 348 1.53 -10.91 -0.85
N HIS A 349 1.07 -10.95 -2.10
CA HIS A 349 -0.15 -10.25 -2.53
C HIS A 349 -1.25 -11.23 -2.95
N ALA A 350 -2.37 -11.23 -2.20
CA ALA A 350 -3.59 -11.91 -2.59
C ALA A 350 -4.61 -10.86 -3.06
N TRP A 351 -4.97 -10.90 -4.35
CA TRP A 351 -5.98 -10.02 -4.96
C TRP A 351 -7.19 -10.87 -5.32
N VAL A 352 -8.22 -10.85 -4.49
CA VAL A 352 -9.33 -11.81 -4.54
C VAL A 352 -10.60 -11.13 -4.99
N GLY A 353 -11.19 -11.60 -6.10
CA GLY A 353 -12.41 -11.03 -6.67
C GLY A 353 -12.14 -9.90 -7.66
N GLY A 354 -13.15 -9.04 -7.82
CA GLY A 354 -13.13 -7.90 -8.72
C GLY A 354 -13.08 -8.27 -10.20
N LYS A 355 -12.98 -7.23 -11.02
CA LYS A 355 -12.75 -7.33 -12.47
C LYS A 355 -11.28 -7.09 -12.82
N TYR A 356 -10.54 -6.41 -11.94
CA TYR A 356 -9.16 -6.06 -12.16
C TYR A 356 -8.31 -6.33 -10.91
N GLY A 357 -7.04 -6.70 -11.12
CA GLY A 357 -6.06 -6.70 -10.05
C GLY A 357 -5.55 -5.29 -9.80
N LEU A 358 -4.60 -4.85 -10.63
CA LEU A 358 -4.18 -3.46 -10.73
C LEU A 358 -4.78 -2.83 -11.99
N ARG A 359 -5.43 -1.68 -11.83
CA ARG A 359 -5.98 -0.88 -12.93
C ARG A 359 -5.45 0.55 -12.90
N TRP A 360 -4.82 0.95 -13.99
CA TRP A 360 -4.39 2.30 -14.26
C TRP A 360 -4.83 2.68 -15.68
N VAL A 361 -5.82 3.55 -15.78
CA VAL A 361 -6.25 4.14 -17.05
C VAL A 361 -6.09 5.63 -16.88
N ASP A 362 -5.05 6.15 -17.50
CA ASP A 362 -4.59 7.52 -17.35
C ASP A 362 -4.77 8.28 -18.64
N THR A 363 -5.49 9.39 -18.54
CA THR A 363 -5.80 10.32 -19.63
C THR A 363 -5.22 11.70 -19.38
N ASP A 364 -4.72 11.96 -18.17
CA ASP A 364 -4.46 13.33 -17.71
C ASP A 364 -3.02 13.59 -17.30
N SER A 365 -2.19 12.55 -17.08
CA SER A 365 -0.78 12.76 -16.70
C SER A 365 -0.06 13.65 -17.71
N LYS A 366 0.84 14.50 -17.18
CA LYS A 366 1.61 15.47 -17.97
C LYS A 366 3.10 15.10 -18.08
N GLY A 367 3.50 13.96 -17.54
CA GLY A 367 4.88 13.52 -17.49
C GLY A 367 5.03 12.01 -17.50
N VAL A 368 6.27 11.55 -17.59
CA VAL A 368 6.63 10.13 -17.59
C VAL A 368 6.52 9.59 -16.17
N ALA A 369 5.86 8.44 -16.01
CA ALA A 369 5.98 7.62 -14.82
C ALA A 369 7.13 6.62 -14.98
N ILE A 370 7.84 6.29 -13.90
CA ILE A 370 9.10 5.54 -13.96
C ILE A 370 9.21 4.56 -12.80
N ASN A 371 9.74 3.36 -13.03
CA ASN A 371 10.10 2.37 -12.01
C ASN A 371 8.88 1.88 -11.21
N LEU A 372 7.86 1.35 -11.89
CA LEU A 372 6.80 0.57 -11.24
C LEU A 372 7.20 -0.90 -11.21
N SER A 373 7.24 -1.50 -10.02
CA SER A 373 7.44 -2.94 -9.86
C SER A 373 6.26 -3.59 -9.15
N VAL A 374 5.70 -4.64 -9.75
CA VAL A 374 4.61 -5.43 -9.19
C VAL A 374 5.05 -6.89 -9.13
N LYS A 375 5.19 -7.42 -7.92
CA LYS A 375 5.75 -8.75 -7.69
C LYS A 375 4.85 -9.63 -6.84
N ASN A 376 4.97 -10.94 -7.02
CA ASN A 376 4.43 -11.94 -6.11
C ASN A 376 2.91 -11.82 -5.88
N VAL A 377 2.19 -11.60 -6.99
CA VAL A 377 0.74 -11.39 -7.00
C VAL A 377 0.02 -12.69 -7.35
N ARG A 378 -0.97 -13.04 -6.55
CA ARG A 378 -1.96 -14.07 -6.85
C ARG A 378 -3.32 -13.41 -7.03
N MET A 379 -3.83 -13.35 -8.26
CA MET A 379 -5.21 -12.95 -8.53
C MET A 379 -6.12 -14.17 -8.57
N GLU A 380 -7.19 -14.15 -7.77
CA GLU A 380 -8.09 -15.28 -7.59
C GLU A 380 -9.56 -14.90 -7.68
N ASN A 381 -10.39 -15.83 -8.14
CA ASN A 381 -11.84 -15.76 -7.99
C ASN A 381 -12.50 -14.48 -8.54
N GLY A 382 -12.03 -13.97 -9.69
CA GLY A 382 -12.62 -12.80 -10.34
C GLY A 382 -14.15 -12.84 -10.34
N THR A 383 -14.79 -11.73 -9.96
CA THR A 383 -16.25 -11.67 -9.77
C THR A 383 -16.98 -11.11 -10.98
N ALA A 384 -16.27 -10.51 -11.93
CA ALA A 384 -16.79 -10.08 -13.23
C ALA A 384 -15.80 -10.36 -14.38
N HIS A 385 -16.34 -10.58 -15.59
CA HIS A 385 -15.56 -10.87 -16.78
C HIS A 385 -15.15 -9.58 -17.54
N GLY A 386 -14.17 -9.67 -18.45
CA GLY A 386 -13.81 -8.57 -19.36
C GLY A 386 -12.75 -7.58 -18.83
N GLY A 387 -12.16 -7.82 -17.66
CA GLY A 387 -11.02 -7.05 -17.13
C GLY A 387 -9.67 -7.76 -17.29
N SER A 388 -8.69 -7.38 -16.47
CA SER A 388 -7.31 -7.90 -16.53
C SER A 388 -6.67 -7.95 -15.12
N MET A 389 -5.78 -8.90 -14.88
CA MET A 389 -4.95 -8.90 -13.66
C MET A 389 -4.11 -7.63 -13.54
N ILE A 390 -3.49 -7.22 -14.64
CA ILE A 390 -2.74 -5.97 -14.76
C ILE A 390 -3.30 -5.23 -15.96
N HIS A 391 -3.85 -4.04 -15.73
CA HIS A 391 -4.42 -3.18 -16.75
C HIS A 391 -3.77 -1.81 -16.68
N ILE A 392 -2.86 -1.51 -17.59
CA ILE A 392 -2.16 -0.23 -17.64
C ILE A 392 -2.36 0.40 -19.02
N GLU A 393 -2.98 1.57 -19.02
CA GLU A 393 -3.08 2.48 -20.16
C GLU A 393 -2.57 3.85 -19.71
N HIS A 394 -1.37 4.24 -20.13
CA HIS A 394 -0.77 5.50 -19.72
C HIS A 394 -1.05 6.63 -20.73
N ASN A 395 -1.13 7.88 -20.28
CA ASN A 395 -1.32 9.03 -21.17
C ASN A 395 -0.01 9.44 -21.87
N TYR A 396 1.07 9.64 -21.11
CA TYR A 396 2.37 10.06 -21.63
C TYR A 396 3.29 8.86 -21.93
N GLY A 397 3.79 8.20 -20.89
CA GLY A 397 4.48 6.90 -20.97
C GLY A 397 4.88 6.40 -19.58
N LEU A 398 4.94 5.08 -19.43
CA LEU A 398 5.47 4.40 -18.24
C LEU A 398 6.78 3.71 -18.59
N HIS A 399 7.89 4.11 -17.94
CA HIS A 399 9.22 3.57 -18.19
C HIS A 399 9.64 2.60 -17.08
N ASN A 400 10.35 1.53 -17.46
CA ASN A 400 10.92 0.54 -16.55
C ASN A 400 9.86 -0.13 -15.66
N LEU A 401 8.90 -0.79 -16.31
CA LEU A 401 7.87 -1.59 -15.65
C LEU A 401 8.40 -3.00 -15.40
N ILE A 402 8.29 -3.50 -14.16
CA ILE A 402 8.63 -4.88 -13.80
C ILE A 402 7.40 -5.59 -13.27
N LEU A 403 6.99 -6.66 -13.94
CA LEU A 403 5.94 -7.59 -13.51
C LEU A 403 6.60 -8.95 -13.25
N GLU A 404 6.61 -9.42 -12.00
CA GLU A 404 7.35 -10.63 -11.61
C GLU A 404 6.51 -11.56 -10.74
N ASN A 405 6.53 -12.87 -11.05
CA ASN A 405 5.86 -13.90 -10.25
C ASN A 405 4.37 -13.60 -10.04
N ILE A 406 3.65 -13.40 -11.15
CA ILE A 406 2.21 -13.11 -11.14
C ILE A 406 1.44 -14.34 -11.61
N TYR A 407 0.52 -14.80 -10.78
CA TYR A 407 -0.38 -15.91 -11.06
C TYR A 407 -1.83 -15.42 -11.12
N GLY A 408 -2.57 -15.84 -12.16
CA GLY A 408 -4.00 -15.58 -12.30
C GLY A 408 -4.81 -16.83 -12.53
N CYS A 409 -5.85 -17.03 -11.72
CA CYS A 409 -6.87 -18.04 -12.01
C CYS A 409 -8.26 -17.60 -11.53
N GLY A 410 -9.27 -17.63 -12.39
CA GLY A 410 -10.66 -17.44 -11.94
C GLY A 410 -11.47 -16.39 -12.69
N GLY A 411 -12.78 -16.63 -12.79
CA GLY A 411 -13.76 -15.56 -12.93
C GLY A 411 -13.99 -14.93 -14.29
N GLY A 412 -13.30 -15.39 -15.34
CA GLY A 412 -13.34 -14.75 -16.66
C GLY A 412 -12.56 -13.43 -16.72
N VAL A 413 -11.63 -13.19 -15.79
CA VAL A 413 -10.71 -12.06 -15.84
C VAL A 413 -9.57 -12.36 -16.83
N GLY A 414 -9.18 -11.37 -17.63
CA GLY A 414 -8.03 -11.44 -18.54
C GLY A 414 -6.70 -11.39 -17.82
N GLY A 415 -5.60 -11.55 -18.55
CA GLY A 415 -4.26 -11.52 -17.96
C GLY A 415 -3.66 -10.13 -17.91
N ILE A 416 -2.79 -9.78 -18.86
CA ILE A 416 -2.03 -8.52 -18.87
C ILE A 416 -2.43 -7.65 -20.05
N HIS A 417 -2.75 -6.38 -19.77
CA HIS A 417 -3.05 -5.33 -20.75
C HIS A 417 -2.10 -4.15 -20.54
N LEU A 418 -1.34 -3.76 -21.58
CA LEU A 418 -0.36 -2.66 -21.50
C LEU A 418 -0.49 -1.71 -22.71
N ARG A 419 -0.45 -0.39 -22.46
CA ARG A 419 -0.32 0.68 -23.46
C ARG A 419 0.68 1.73 -22.98
N LYS A 420 1.49 2.23 -23.92
CA LYS A 420 2.54 3.24 -23.69
C LYS A 420 3.51 2.87 -22.57
N CYS A 421 3.93 1.60 -22.54
CA CYS A 421 4.97 1.11 -21.63
C CYS A 421 6.29 0.89 -22.38
N THR A 422 7.37 1.46 -21.87
CA THR A 422 8.73 1.35 -22.41
C THR A 422 9.60 0.59 -21.42
N ASN A 423 10.41 -0.36 -21.90
CA ASN A 423 11.27 -1.22 -21.05
C ASN A 423 10.44 -2.02 -20.04
N ALA A 424 9.41 -2.73 -20.52
CA ALA A 424 8.57 -3.57 -19.67
C ALA A 424 9.13 -4.99 -19.57
N THR A 425 9.38 -5.49 -18.37
CA THR A 425 9.80 -6.87 -18.12
C THR A 425 8.68 -7.65 -17.44
N MET A 426 8.28 -8.77 -18.05
CA MET A 426 7.38 -9.76 -17.48
C MET A 426 8.18 -11.03 -17.19
N LYS A 427 8.19 -11.48 -15.95
CA LYS A 427 8.96 -12.64 -15.50
C LYS A 427 8.11 -13.58 -14.65
N ASN A 428 8.17 -14.89 -14.90
CA ASN A 428 7.45 -15.90 -14.12
C ASN A 428 5.94 -15.60 -14.06
N ILE A 429 5.33 -15.34 -15.23
CA ILE A 429 3.89 -15.09 -15.31
C ILE A 429 3.17 -16.40 -15.58
N PHE A 430 2.10 -16.69 -14.85
CA PHE A 430 1.28 -17.87 -15.05
C PHE A 430 -0.19 -17.50 -15.10
N TYR A 431 -0.78 -17.54 -16.29
CA TYR A 431 -2.19 -17.23 -16.50
C TYR A 431 -2.98 -18.50 -16.83
N THR A 432 -4.05 -18.74 -16.07
CA THR A 432 -5.01 -19.81 -16.34
C THR A 432 -6.43 -19.25 -16.43
N PRO A 433 -7.04 -19.24 -17.63
CA PRO A 433 -8.41 -18.81 -17.78
C PRO A 433 -9.31 -19.86 -17.12
N VAL A 434 -10.05 -19.42 -16.10
CA VAL A 434 -11.18 -20.18 -15.56
C VAL A 434 -12.41 -19.34 -15.86
N ARG A 435 -13.34 -19.90 -16.64
CA ARG A 435 -14.53 -19.19 -17.14
C ARG A 435 -15.34 -18.54 -16.00
N GLY A 436 -15.42 -19.20 -14.85
CA GLY A 436 -16.23 -18.73 -13.73
C GLY A 436 -17.68 -18.50 -14.17
N LYS A 437 -18.20 -17.30 -13.92
CA LYS A 437 -19.55 -16.85 -14.32
C LYS A 437 -19.62 -16.24 -15.73
N ALA A 438 -18.55 -16.25 -16.52
CA ALA A 438 -18.57 -15.67 -17.86
C ALA A 438 -19.47 -16.48 -18.82
N PRO A 439 -20.04 -15.83 -19.86
CA PRO A 439 -20.81 -16.51 -20.92
C PRO A 439 -20.04 -17.67 -21.58
N ALA A 440 -20.76 -18.63 -22.15
CA ALA A 440 -20.16 -19.84 -22.72
C ALA A 440 -19.20 -19.58 -23.89
N ASP A 441 -19.47 -18.52 -24.66
CA ASP A 441 -18.71 -18.03 -25.81
C ASP A 441 -17.65 -16.98 -25.42
N TYR A 442 -17.58 -16.59 -24.14
CA TYR A 442 -16.61 -15.61 -23.67
C TYR A 442 -15.21 -16.23 -23.60
N VAL A 443 -14.29 -15.65 -24.38
CA VAL A 443 -12.87 -15.98 -24.33
C VAL A 443 -12.11 -14.79 -23.73
N PRO A 444 -11.52 -14.93 -22.52
CA PRO A 444 -10.77 -13.86 -21.91
C PRO A 444 -9.51 -13.54 -22.71
N THR A 445 -9.05 -12.30 -22.64
CA THR A 445 -7.78 -11.88 -23.24
C THR A 445 -6.66 -12.12 -22.24
N ALA A 446 -5.80 -13.10 -22.52
CA ALA A 446 -4.67 -13.46 -21.68
C ALA A 446 -3.57 -12.39 -21.73
N LEU A 447 -3.28 -11.88 -22.93
CA LEU A 447 -2.25 -10.89 -23.16
C LEU A 447 -2.72 -9.90 -24.22
N ASN A 448 -2.61 -8.60 -23.93
CA ASN A 448 -2.98 -7.53 -24.84
C ASN A 448 -1.98 -6.38 -24.77
N ILE A 449 -1.06 -6.36 -25.71
CA ILE A 449 -0.07 -5.30 -25.89
C ILE A 449 -0.22 -4.80 -27.34
N ASP A 450 -0.04 -3.51 -27.56
CA ASP A 450 -0.04 -2.94 -28.91
C ASP A 450 1.27 -2.19 -29.22
N GLU A 451 1.34 -1.59 -30.40
CA GLU A 451 2.50 -0.86 -30.90
C GLU A 451 2.85 0.42 -30.14
N SER A 452 2.06 0.80 -29.13
CA SER A 452 2.40 1.92 -28.24
C SER A 452 3.44 1.52 -27.20
N CYS A 453 3.68 0.23 -26.98
CA CYS A 453 4.74 -0.26 -26.10
C CYS A 453 6.05 -0.54 -26.87
N SER A 454 7.19 -0.48 -26.19
CA SER A 454 8.51 -0.82 -26.74
C SER A 454 9.43 -1.49 -25.71
N ASN A 455 10.40 -2.26 -26.19
CA ASN A 455 11.36 -3.01 -25.36
C ASN A 455 10.67 -3.90 -24.32
N VAL A 456 9.71 -4.72 -24.77
CA VAL A 456 8.98 -5.63 -23.89
C VAL A 456 9.70 -6.98 -23.85
N ALA A 457 10.13 -7.41 -22.66
CA ALA A 457 10.75 -8.71 -22.43
C ALA A 457 9.81 -9.63 -21.64
N MET A 458 9.57 -10.83 -22.14
CA MET A 458 8.85 -11.91 -21.43
C MET A 458 9.83 -13.03 -21.11
N ILE A 459 9.87 -13.49 -19.85
CA ILE A 459 10.80 -14.51 -19.36
C ILE A 459 10.00 -15.53 -18.54
N ASN A 460 9.99 -16.80 -18.95
CA ASN A 460 9.25 -17.85 -18.25
C ASN A 460 7.77 -17.48 -18.03
N THR A 461 7.08 -17.11 -19.10
CA THR A 461 5.64 -16.76 -19.07
C THR A 461 4.80 -17.88 -19.66
N PHE A 462 3.72 -18.26 -19.00
CA PHE A 462 2.79 -19.30 -19.42
C PHE A 462 1.36 -18.75 -19.52
N TRP A 463 0.75 -18.90 -20.70
CA TRP A 463 -0.61 -18.44 -21.01
C TRP A 463 -1.47 -19.65 -21.38
N ASN A 464 -2.21 -20.21 -20.42
CA ASN A 464 -2.99 -21.45 -20.61
C ASN A 464 -4.33 -21.23 -21.34
N GLY A 465 -4.31 -20.59 -22.51
CA GLY A 465 -5.49 -20.21 -23.29
C GLY A 465 -5.86 -18.74 -23.15
N GLY A 466 -7.00 -18.36 -23.73
CA GLY A 466 -7.40 -16.97 -23.92
C GLY A 466 -6.80 -16.34 -25.18
N LYS A 467 -7.23 -15.12 -25.51
CA LYS A 467 -6.71 -14.37 -26.66
C LYS A 467 -5.37 -13.73 -26.32
N VAL A 468 -4.43 -13.81 -27.26
CA VAL A 468 -3.14 -13.10 -27.20
C VAL A 468 -3.10 -12.12 -28.36
N THR A 469 -2.90 -10.85 -28.04
CA THR A 469 -2.79 -9.75 -29.01
C THR A 469 -1.52 -8.97 -28.70
N THR A 470 -0.64 -8.83 -29.70
CA THR A 470 0.65 -8.12 -29.58
C THR A 470 0.80 -6.98 -30.61
N GLY A 471 -0.26 -6.60 -31.32
CA GLY A 471 -0.22 -5.53 -32.32
C GLY A 471 0.81 -5.77 -33.43
N LYS A 472 1.57 -4.72 -33.80
CA LYS A 472 2.70 -4.79 -34.74
C LYS A 472 4.05 -5.03 -34.05
N LEU A 473 4.07 -5.70 -32.92
CA LEU A 473 5.32 -6.10 -32.29
C LEU A 473 5.91 -7.28 -33.11
N ILE A 474 6.87 -6.97 -34.00
CA ILE A 474 7.22 -7.81 -35.16
C ILE A 474 8.24 -8.91 -34.88
N LYS A 475 8.82 -9.01 -33.67
CA LYS A 475 9.87 -9.99 -33.42
C LYS A 475 9.69 -10.73 -32.11
N THR A 476 9.69 -12.06 -32.20
CA THR A 476 9.79 -12.97 -31.06
C THR A 476 11.21 -13.51 -31.04
N LEU A 477 11.96 -13.26 -29.97
CA LEU A 477 13.31 -13.82 -29.77
C LEU A 477 13.28 -14.92 -28.69
N GLY A 478 12.86 -16.12 -29.07
CA GLY A 478 12.82 -17.28 -28.17
C GLY A 478 14.04 -18.20 -28.30
N THR A 479 14.74 -18.42 -27.19
CA THR A 479 15.75 -19.48 -27.07
C THR A 479 15.16 -20.67 -26.29
N HIS A 480 14.78 -21.74 -26.98
CA HIS A 480 14.64 -23.06 -26.37
C HIS A 480 15.35 -24.13 -27.21
N THR A 481 15.79 -25.20 -26.54
CA THR A 481 16.67 -26.27 -27.04
C THR A 481 15.93 -27.50 -27.57
N ASN A 482 14.61 -27.46 -27.77
CA ASN A 482 13.88 -28.58 -28.38
C ASN A 482 12.62 -28.15 -29.16
N PRO A 483 12.70 -27.96 -30.49
CA PRO A 483 11.59 -27.50 -31.33
C PRO A 483 10.56 -28.59 -31.70
N SER A 484 10.71 -29.83 -31.23
CA SER A 484 9.97 -30.97 -31.80
C SER A 484 8.69 -31.40 -31.08
N ARG A 485 8.37 -30.89 -29.88
CA ARG A 485 7.25 -31.45 -29.10
C ARG A 485 6.24 -30.51 -28.46
N TYR A 486 6.57 -29.27 -28.12
CA TYR A 486 5.60 -28.35 -27.53
C TYR A 486 5.95 -26.91 -27.92
N ASP A 487 4.98 -26.19 -28.47
CA ASP A 487 5.09 -24.85 -29.07
C ASP A 487 5.24 -23.73 -28.00
N ASN A 488 6.17 -23.90 -27.06
CA ASN A 488 6.38 -22.99 -25.93
C ASN A 488 7.76 -22.29 -26.02
N ARG A 489 7.76 -20.96 -26.10
CA ARG A 489 8.93 -20.08 -26.22
C ARG A 489 9.29 -19.50 -24.84
N VAL A 490 10.58 -19.55 -24.46
CA VAL A 490 11.04 -19.23 -23.08
C VAL A 490 11.38 -17.76 -22.86
N ILE A 491 11.77 -17.05 -23.93
CA ILE A 491 12.02 -15.61 -23.92
C ILE A 491 11.31 -15.01 -25.13
N GLU A 492 10.64 -13.87 -24.99
CA GLU A 492 10.13 -13.12 -26.13
C GLU A 492 10.46 -11.65 -25.91
N VAL A 493 11.31 -11.09 -26.78
CA VAL A 493 11.66 -9.66 -26.78
C VAL A 493 11.03 -9.01 -28.00
N TYR A 494 10.16 -8.04 -27.75
CA TYR A 494 9.39 -7.33 -28.76
C TYR A 494 9.87 -5.87 -28.89
N ASP A 495 10.10 -5.44 -30.14
CA ASP A 495 10.52 -4.07 -30.48
C ASP A 495 9.56 -3.41 -31.49
N ARG A 496 9.57 -2.07 -31.52
CA ARG A 496 8.81 -1.21 -32.43
C ARG A 496 9.65 -0.95 -33.69
N PRO A 497 9.11 -1.12 -34.91
CA PRO A 497 9.83 -0.72 -36.11
C PRO A 497 10.08 0.80 -36.12
N ASN A 498 11.33 1.22 -36.42
CA ASN A 498 11.76 2.59 -36.74
C ASN A 498 11.85 3.64 -35.59
N ASN A 499 12.22 3.28 -34.36
CA ASN A 499 12.28 4.25 -33.25
C ASN A 499 13.59 5.06 -33.13
N GLY A 500 14.63 4.78 -33.92
CA GLY A 500 15.90 5.53 -33.93
C GLY A 500 16.75 5.42 -32.66
N GLN A 501 16.37 4.59 -31.68
CA GLN A 501 17.19 4.28 -30.51
C GLN A 501 17.83 2.91 -30.70
N GLY A 502 19.16 2.83 -30.56
CA GLY A 502 19.95 1.64 -30.88
C GLY A 502 19.40 0.35 -30.29
N GLU A 503 19.38 -0.69 -31.12
CA GLU A 503 18.90 -2.04 -30.83
C GLU A 503 19.77 -2.72 -29.77
N GLY A 504 19.18 -3.31 -28.72
CA GLY A 504 19.94 -4.01 -27.69
C GLY A 504 19.15 -5.16 -27.06
N VAL A 505 19.69 -6.37 -27.13
CA VAL A 505 19.19 -7.57 -26.44
C VAL A 505 20.11 -7.86 -25.27
N VAL A 506 19.58 -7.87 -24.04
CA VAL A 506 20.32 -8.31 -22.84
C VAL A 506 19.87 -9.72 -22.49
N ILE A 507 20.75 -10.71 -22.67
CA ILE A 507 20.51 -12.10 -22.29
C ILE A 507 21.29 -12.39 -20.99
N TYR A 508 20.58 -12.66 -19.90
CA TYR A 508 21.19 -13.01 -18.61
C TYR A 508 21.52 -14.51 -18.54
N GLY A 509 22.65 -14.87 -17.91
CA GLY A 509 23.05 -16.27 -17.68
C GLY A 509 23.73 -16.96 -18.85
N THR A 510 24.21 -16.21 -19.84
CA THR A 510 24.98 -16.70 -20.99
C THR A 510 26.44 -16.26 -20.90
N LYS A 511 27.35 -17.09 -21.40
CA LYS A 511 28.68 -16.64 -21.81
C LYS A 511 28.51 -15.78 -23.06
N THR A 512 29.20 -14.65 -23.07
CA THR A 512 29.17 -13.69 -24.18
C THR A 512 30.57 -13.54 -24.74
N TRP A 513 30.68 -13.59 -26.05
CA TRP A 513 31.90 -13.24 -26.78
C TRP A 513 31.55 -12.29 -27.89
N SER A 514 32.30 -11.21 -28.00
CA SER A 514 32.15 -10.24 -29.07
C SER A 514 33.49 -10.01 -29.74
N ARG A 515 33.48 -9.84 -31.05
CA ARG A 515 34.65 -9.46 -31.82
C ARG A 515 34.25 -8.50 -32.93
N SER A 516 35.01 -7.42 -33.03
CA SER A 516 34.97 -6.50 -34.16
C SER A 516 36.24 -6.67 -34.97
N MET A 517 36.13 -6.83 -36.29
CA MET A 517 37.28 -6.91 -37.18
C MET A 517 36.89 -6.58 -38.62
N LYS A 518 37.87 -6.19 -39.42
CA LYS A 518 37.73 -6.19 -40.87
C LYS A 518 37.86 -7.63 -41.38
N LEU A 519 36.92 -8.07 -42.21
CA LEU A 519 36.86 -9.40 -42.80
C LEU A 519 36.90 -9.27 -44.32
N ALA A 520 38.00 -9.71 -44.95
CA ALA A 520 38.16 -9.64 -46.39
C ALA A 520 37.18 -10.57 -47.13
N ASP A 521 36.93 -10.33 -48.41
CA ASP A 521 36.12 -11.25 -49.21
C ASP A 521 36.78 -12.64 -49.27
N GLY A 522 36.01 -13.68 -49.00
CA GLY A 522 36.48 -15.06 -48.85
C GLY A 522 37.05 -15.41 -47.46
N GLU A 523 37.29 -14.43 -46.59
CA GLU A 523 37.83 -14.66 -45.25
C GLU A 523 36.76 -15.20 -44.30
N SER A 524 37.19 -15.99 -43.31
CA SER A 524 36.32 -16.60 -42.31
C SER A 524 36.78 -16.32 -40.88
N LEU A 525 35.84 -15.94 -40.03
CA LEU A 525 36.03 -15.76 -38.60
C LEU A 525 35.52 -16.99 -37.82
N PRO A 526 36.39 -17.79 -37.17
CA PRO A 526 35.96 -18.85 -36.28
C PRO A 526 35.25 -18.31 -35.04
N LEU A 527 34.12 -18.92 -34.68
CA LEU A 527 33.35 -18.56 -33.48
C LEU A 527 33.68 -19.49 -32.32
N PRO A 528 33.57 -19.02 -31.06
CA PRO A 528 33.85 -19.82 -29.87
C PRO A 528 32.70 -20.79 -29.51
N VAL A 529 32.00 -21.32 -30.52
CA VAL A 529 30.93 -22.30 -30.37
C VAL A 529 31.30 -23.56 -31.13
N GLY A 530 31.38 -24.66 -30.40
CA GLY A 530 31.90 -25.93 -30.89
C GLY A 530 30.91 -26.72 -31.75
N THR A 531 31.44 -27.68 -32.50
CA THR A 531 30.69 -28.71 -33.23
C THR A 531 30.48 -29.98 -32.40
N ALA A 532 30.96 -30.01 -31.15
CA ALA A 532 30.77 -31.14 -30.26
C ALA A 532 29.29 -31.30 -29.90
N SER A 533 28.83 -32.54 -29.76
CA SER A 533 27.43 -32.90 -29.43
C SER A 533 26.90 -32.32 -28.11
N LYS A 534 27.79 -31.72 -27.29
CA LYS A 534 27.47 -31.12 -25.99
C LYS A 534 27.38 -29.59 -25.99
N THR A 535 27.67 -28.91 -27.10
CA THR A 535 27.50 -27.44 -27.17
C THR A 535 26.01 -27.11 -27.08
N LYS A 536 25.61 -26.45 -25.99
CA LYS A 536 24.25 -25.92 -25.82
C LYS A 536 24.04 -24.78 -26.81
N VAL A 537 22.82 -24.66 -27.32
CA VAL A 537 22.41 -23.73 -28.38
C VAL A 537 23.05 -22.36 -28.20
N ALA A 538 23.67 -21.86 -29.26
CA ALA A 538 24.23 -20.50 -29.28
C ALA A 538 23.44 -19.59 -30.21
N THR A 539 23.31 -18.33 -29.81
CA THR A 539 22.78 -17.25 -30.64
C THR A 539 23.95 -16.43 -31.14
N VAL A 540 24.06 -16.27 -32.45
CA VAL A 540 25.10 -15.46 -33.10
C VAL A 540 24.41 -14.28 -33.77
N THR A 541 24.75 -13.06 -33.36
CA THR A 541 24.35 -11.83 -34.06
C THR A 541 25.53 -11.27 -34.83
N VAL A 542 25.27 -10.83 -36.05
CA VAL A 542 26.28 -10.32 -36.97
C VAL A 542 25.78 -9.02 -37.58
N ALA A 543 26.64 -8.02 -37.63
CA ALA A 543 26.51 -6.84 -38.47
C ALA A 543 27.79 -6.66 -39.28
N ALA A 544 27.68 -6.33 -40.56
CA ALA A 544 28.80 -6.12 -41.47
C ALA A 544 28.54 -4.90 -42.35
N SER A 545 29.52 -4.01 -42.48
CA SER A 545 29.44 -2.92 -43.45
C SER A 545 30.80 -2.59 -44.06
N ASP A 546 30.81 -2.15 -45.32
CA ASP A 546 32.01 -1.58 -45.97
C ASP A 546 32.08 -0.04 -45.84
N GLY A 547 31.11 0.59 -45.16
CA GLY A 547 30.97 2.04 -45.09
C GLY A 547 30.39 2.69 -46.35
N ALA A 548 29.94 1.89 -47.32
CA ALA A 548 29.34 2.32 -48.57
C ALA A 548 28.05 1.53 -48.85
N ASP A 549 28.09 0.59 -49.81
CA ASP A 549 26.89 -0.08 -50.34
C ASP A 549 26.56 -1.38 -49.60
N VAL A 550 27.51 -1.93 -48.85
CA VAL A 550 27.33 -3.18 -48.11
C VAL A 550 26.92 -2.85 -46.68
N ASN A 551 25.72 -3.28 -46.30
CA ASN A 551 25.21 -3.20 -44.94
C ASN A 551 24.32 -4.43 -44.67
N GLU A 552 24.92 -5.44 -44.06
CA GLU A 552 24.30 -6.75 -43.86
C GLU A 552 24.21 -7.06 -42.37
N SER A 553 23.08 -7.61 -41.95
CA SER A 553 22.91 -8.03 -40.56
C SER A 553 22.08 -9.31 -40.49
N ALA A 554 22.43 -10.18 -39.54
CA ALA A 554 21.71 -11.42 -39.32
C ALA A 554 21.80 -11.90 -37.88
N GLN A 555 20.84 -12.73 -37.52
CA GLN A 555 20.89 -13.56 -36.34
C GLN A 555 20.80 -15.03 -36.76
N PHE A 556 21.74 -15.81 -36.26
CA PHE A 556 21.79 -17.24 -36.44
C PHE A 556 21.60 -17.95 -35.11
N MET A 557 20.98 -19.13 -35.15
CA MET A 557 21.06 -20.11 -34.08
C MET A 557 22.00 -21.22 -34.49
N VAL A 558 22.86 -21.63 -33.57
CA VAL A 558 23.77 -22.77 -33.70
C VAL A 558 23.27 -23.86 -32.76
N GLY A 559 22.75 -24.94 -33.33
CA GLY A 559 22.30 -26.12 -32.59
C GLY A 559 23.43 -27.12 -32.31
N GLY A 560 23.07 -28.25 -31.70
CA GLY A 560 23.98 -29.38 -31.50
C GLY A 560 24.60 -29.84 -32.83
N ASN A 561 25.87 -30.27 -32.79
CA ASN A 561 26.70 -30.62 -33.95
C ASN A 561 27.02 -29.44 -34.91
N GLY A 562 26.84 -28.20 -34.46
CA GLY A 562 27.17 -27.00 -35.24
C GLY A 562 26.15 -26.63 -36.31
N LYS A 563 24.98 -27.28 -36.36
CA LYS A 563 23.93 -26.93 -37.34
C LYS A 563 23.53 -25.47 -37.18
N THR A 564 23.66 -24.68 -38.23
CA THR A 564 23.29 -23.27 -38.26
C THR A 564 21.88 -23.10 -38.83
N ILE A 565 21.13 -22.15 -38.28
CA ILE A 565 19.80 -21.75 -38.75
C ILE A 565 19.79 -20.24 -38.78
N LYS A 566 19.51 -19.63 -39.93
CA LYS A 566 19.26 -18.19 -40.01
C LYS A 566 17.87 -17.90 -39.45
N VAL A 567 17.82 -17.22 -38.31
CA VAL A 567 16.55 -16.82 -37.66
C VAL A 567 15.97 -15.60 -38.38
N THR A 568 16.83 -14.62 -38.68
CA THR A 568 16.46 -13.36 -39.33
C THR A 568 17.71 -12.78 -39.97
N GLY A 569 17.54 -11.94 -40.98
CA GLY A 569 18.61 -11.12 -41.52
C GLY A 569 18.27 -10.51 -42.85
N THR A 570 19.17 -9.68 -43.35
CA THR A 570 19.14 -9.07 -44.67
C THR A 570 19.16 -10.11 -45.79
N LYS A 571 18.90 -9.69 -47.03
CA LYS A 571 18.82 -10.59 -48.19
C LYS A 571 20.15 -11.30 -48.46
N SER A 572 21.28 -10.66 -48.16
CA SER A 572 22.63 -11.15 -48.45
C SER A 572 23.27 -11.82 -47.23
N THR A 573 22.46 -12.41 -46.34
CA THR A 573 22.94 -13.30 -45.28
C THR A 573 22.37 -14.71 -45.44
N SER A 574 23.11 -15.75 -45.07
CA SER A 574 22.75 -17.14 -45.40
C SER A 574 23.28 -18.15 -44.37
N GLU A 575 22.62 -19.30 -44.22
CA GLU A 575 23.12 -20.48 -43.52
C GLU A 575 23.85 -21.47 -44.44
N GLU A 576 23.89 -21.18 -45.74
CA GLU A 576 24.59 -21.93 -46.78
C GLU A 576 25.70 -21.10 -47.41
N SER A 577 26.77 -21.77 -47.87
CA SER A 577 27.84 -21.14 -48.63
C SER A 577 27.32 -20.62 -49.97
N LYS A 578 27.23 -19.29 -50.10
CA LYS A 578 26.65 -18.64 -51.27
C LYS A 578 27.44 -17.38 -51.63
N SER A 579 27.79 -17.24 -52.91
CA SER A 579 28.39 -16.01 -53.43
C SER A 579 27.43 -14.82 -53.26
N GLY A 580 27.98 -13.65 -52.94
CA GLY A 580 27.20 -12.45 -52.63
C GLY A 580 26.49 -12.54 -51.28
N SER A 581 27.05 -13.27 -50.30
CA SER A 581 26.44 -13.33 -48.96
C SER A 581 27.45 -13.40 -47.82
N LEU A 582 27.03 -12.95 -46.65
CA LEU A 582 27.67 -13.20 -45.36
C LEU A 582 26.97 -14.39 -44.70
N TYR A 583 27.67 -15.51 -44.56
CA TYR A 583 27.04 -16.75 -44.10
C TYR A 583 27.69 -17.38 -42.89
N LEU A 584 26.88 -18.13 -42.14
CA LEU A 584 27.33 -18.90 -40.99
C LEU A 584 27.16 -20.39 -41.28
N ILE A 585 28.29 -21.10 -41.42
CA ILE A 585 28.32 -22.56 -41.66
C ILE A 585 29.15 -23.27 -40.60
N SER A 586 28.94 -24.58 -40.50
CA SER A 586 29.76 -25.47 -39.67
C SER A 586 30.46 -26.50 -40.54
N ASP A 587 31.78 -26.42 -40.58
CA ASP A 587 32.67 -27.41 -41.21
C ASP A 587 33.80 -27.74 -40.22
N GLY A 588 33.49 -28.62 -39.26
CA GLY A 588 34.35 -28.91 -38.09
C GLY A 588 34.38 -27.81 -37.02
N GLN A 589 34.16 -26.55 -37.39
CA GLN A 589 33.97 -25.40 -36.50
C GLN A 589 32.96 -24.43 -37.13
N VAL A 590 32.14 -23.78 -36.30
CA VAL A 590 31.21 -22.74 -36.75
C VAL A 590 32.00 -21.48 -37.09
N LYS A 591 31.83 -20.98 -38.31
CA LYS A 591 32.56 -19.83 -38.85
C LYS A 591 31.60 -18.87 -39.53
N LEU A 592 31.87 -17.58 -39.35
CA LEU A 592 31.26 -16.53 -40.16
C LEU A 592 32.16 -16.26 -41.37
N THR A 593 31.65 -16.38 -42.58
CA THR A 593 32.42 -16.16 -43.80
C THR A 593 31.83 -15.02 -44.61
N ASN A 594 32.68 -14.09 -45.03
CA ASN A 594 32.30 -13.01 -45.93
C ASN A 594 32.46 -13.47 -47.39
N ARG A 595 31.39 -13.39 -48.19
CA ARG A 595 31.41 -13.52 -49.66
C ARG A 595 30.64 -12.38 -50.32
N LEU A 596 30.62 -11.20 -49.72
CA LEU A 596 29.85 -10.05 -50.22
C LEU A 596 30.52 -9.35 -51.42
N GLY A 597 31.72 -9.78 -51.83
CA GLY A 597 32.47 -9.18 -52.93
C GLY A 597 33.30 -7.95 -52.54
N ALA A 598 33.32 -7.61 -51.25
CA ALA A 598 34.11 -6.52 -50.69
C ALA A 598 34.60 -6.86 -49.27
N SER A 599 35.65 -6.19 -48.80
CA SER A 599 36.06 -6.27 -47.38
C SER A 599 35.09 -5.47 -46.52
N VAL A 600 34.62 -6.05 -45.42
CA VAL A 600 33.64 -5.41 -44.52
C VAL A 600 34.17 -5.34 -43.09
N ASP A 601 33.83 -4.27 -42.37
CA ASP A 601 33.93 -4.20 -40.93
C ASP A 601 32.77 -4.98 -40.32
N VAL A 602 33.11 -6.04 -39.59
CA VAL A 602 32.15 -6.96 -38.99
C VAL A 602 32.17 -6.81 -37.48
N VAL A 603 30.99 -6.77 -36.88
CA VAL A 603 30.77 -6.98 -35.45
C VAL A 603 30.00 -8.28 -35.27
N VAL A 604 30.58 -9.22 -34.54
CA VAL A 604 29.93 -10.48 -34.18
C VAL A 604 29.78 -10.56 -32.67
N THR A 605 28.60 -10.95 -32.20
CA THR A 605 28.36 -11.31 -30.80
C THR A 605 27.75 -12.70 -30.74
N VAL A 606 28.30 -13.52 -29.85
CA VAL A 606 27.88 -14.90 -29.61
C VAL A 606 27.45 -15.03 -28.17
N PHE A 607 26.22 -15.50 -27.97
CA PHE A 607 25.64 -15.82 -26.67
C PHE A 607 25.44 -17.33 -26.58
N TRP A 608 25.97 -17.99 -25.56
CA TRP A 608 25.79 -19.43 -25.36
C TRP A 608 25.79 -19.80 -23.88
N GLN A 609 25.34 -21.00 -23.55
CA GLN A 609 25.37 -21.54 -22.18
C GLN A 609 26.44 -22.60 -22.00
#